data_AF-T1BDP3-F1
#
_entry.id   AF-T1BDP3-F1
#
_cell.length_a   1.000
_cell.length_b   1.000
_cell.length_c   1.000
_cell.angle_alpha   90.00
_cell.angle_beta   90.00
_cell.angle_gamma   90.00
#
_symmetry.space_group_name_H-M   'P 1'
#
loop_
_entity.id
_entity.type
_entity.pdbx_description
1 polymer ?
#
loop_
_entity_poly.entity_id
_entity_poly.type
_entity_poly.pdbx_seq_one_letter_code
_entity_poly.pdbx_strand_id
1 'polypeptide(L)' 'MKCPICGAAKLVHDTRDVPYTYKGESTVLTQVTGDFCPACDESILDAAESRRTMSLMLAFNKQVNAAMVNPDFIASVRKK' A
#
# COMPACT_ATOMS: atom_id res chain seq x y z
N MET A 1 11.65 -15.18 10.51
CA MET A 1 13.03 -14.61 10.68
C MET A 1 13.02 -13.44 11.65
N LYS A 2 14.17 -12.94 12.14
CA LYS A 2 14.19 -11.62 12.84
C LYS A 2 13.80 -10.53 11.84
N CYS A 3 13.10 -9.49 12.30
CA CYS A 3 12.76 -8.35 11.48
C CYS A 3 14.05 -7.69 10.93
N PRO A 4 14.17 -7.52 9.61
CA PRO A 4 15.36 -6.90 9.00
C PRO A 4 15.43 -5.39 9.24
N ILE A 5 14.32 -4.75 9.61
CA ILE A 5 14.26 -3.30 9.82
C ILE A 5 14.67 -2.91 11.24
N CYS A 6 14.10 -3.56 12.26
CA CYS A 6 14.38 -3.18 13.66
C CYS A 6 15.25 -4.19 14.43
N GLY A 7 15.38 -5.44 13.96
CA GLY A 7 16.11 -6.50 14.65
C GLY A 7 15.53 -6.96 16.00
N ALA A 8 14.50 -6.29 16.52
CA ALA A 8 13.99 -6.43 17.89
C ALA A 8 13.07 -7.64 18.08
N ALA A 9 12.27 -8.01 17.07
CA ALA A 9 11.31 -9.09 17.16
C ALA A 9 11.44 -10.08 15.99
N LYS A 10 10.92 -11.30 16.19
CA LYS A 10 10.68 -12.24 15.10
C LYS A 10 9.42 -11.81 14.35
N LEU A 11 9.45 -11.95 13.03
CA LEU A 11 8.27 -11.77 12.21
C LEU A 11 7.26 -12.90 12.47
N VAL A 12 5.98 -12.54 12.43
CA VAL A 12 4.84 -13.43 12.63
C VAL A 12 4.03 -13.47 11.33
N HIS A 13 3.83 -14.66 10.79
CA HIS A 13 2.98 -14.87 9.64
C HIS A 13 1.52 -14.64 10.04
N ASP A 14 0.82 -13.75 9.34
CA ASP A 14 -0.53 -13.34 9.67
C ASP A 14 -1.27 -12.78 8.44
N THR A 15 -2.59 -12.61 8.54
CA THR A 15 -3.42 -11.91 7.57
C THR A 15 -4.21 -10.81 8.27
N ARG A 16 -4.00 -9.56 7.86
CA ARG A 16 -4.63 -8.41 8.51
C ARG A 16 -4.95 -7.30 7.53
N ASP A 17 -5.84 -6.42 7.98
CA ASP A 17 -6.15 -5.20 7.28
C ASP A 17 -5.05 -4.15 7.57
N VAL A 18 -4.54 -3.50 6.52
CA VAL A 18 -3.43 -2.54 6.60
C VAL A 18 -3.89 -1.15 6.18
N PRO A 19 -3.76 -0.11 7.02
CA PRO A 19 -4.10 1.24 6.64
C PRO A 19 -3.15 1.76 5.56
N TYR A 20 -3.69 2.48 4.58
CA TYR A 20 -2.92 3.10 3.52
C TYR A 20 -3.37 4.55 3.30
N THR A 21 -2.43 5.48 3.39
CA THR A 21 -2.67 6.91 3.17
C THR A 21 -1.93 7.37 1.93
N TYR A 22 -2.64 8.07 1.05
CA TYR A 22 -2.09 8.68 -0.16
C TYR A 22 -2.67 10.08 -0.36
N LYS A 23 -1.79 11.09 -0.44
CA LYS A 23 -2.16 12.52 -0.61
C LYS A 23 -3.20 13.03 0.41
N GLY A 24 -3.12 12.56 1.65
CA GLY A 24 -4.03 12.95 2.74
C GLY A 24 -5.31 12.12 2.80
N GLU A 25 -5.65 11.37 1.75
CA GLU A 25 -6.77 10.43 1.76
C GLU A 25 -6.32 9.07 2.30
N SER A 26 -7.18 8.41 3.08
CA SER A 26 -6.87 7.12 3.70
C SER A 26 -7.86 6.03 3.30
N THR A 27 -7.37 4.81 3.19
CA THR A 27 -8.16 3.60 2.96
C THR A 27 -7.58 2.44 3.76
N VAL A 28 -8.24 1.28 3.69
CA VAL A 28 -7.79 0.04 4.29
C VAL A 28 -7.55 -0.98 3.17
N LEU A 29 -6.32 -1.49 3.09
CA LEU A 29 -5.98 -2.62 2.23
C LEU A 29 -6.37 -3.90 2.98
N THR A 30 -7.42 -4.56 2.51
CA THR A 30 -7.99 -5.69 3.24
C THR A 30 -7.23 -6.98 3.02
N GLN A 31 -7.20 -7.82 4.06
CA GLN A 31 -6.72 -9.20 4.02
C GLN A 31 -5.28 -9.34 3.50
N VAL A 32 -4.37 -8.47 3.94
CA VAL A 32 -2.96 -8.53 3.55
C VAL A 32 -2.24 -9.65 4.30
N THR A 33 -1.75 -10.65 3.57
CA THR A 33 -1.10 -11.83 4.12
C THR A 33 0.42 -11.74 4.06
N GLY A 34 1.11 -11.86 5.18
CA GLY A 34 2.57 -11.85 5.17
C GLY A 34 3.19 -11.96 6.55
N ASP A 35 4.47 -11.68 6.61
CA ASP A 35 5.26 -11.73 7.83
C ASP A 35 5.34 -10.33 8.45
N PHE A 36 4.65 -10.13 9.58
CA PHE A 36 4.53 -8.85 10.27
C PHE A 36 5.45 -8.77 11.48
N CYS A 37 6.10 -7.62 11.66
CA CYS A 37 6.88 -7.32 12.85
C CYS A 37 6.00 -6.70 13.94
N PRO A 38 5.87 -7.32 15.12
CA PRO A 38 5.04 -6.77 16.20
C PRO A 38 5.69 -5.58 16.93
N ALA A 39 6.92 -5.22 16.59
CA ALA A 39 7.68 -4.16 17.28
C ALA A 39 7.74 -2.84 16.51
N CYS A 40 7.63 -2.87 15.18
CA CYS A 40 7.78 -1.66 14.35
C CYS A 40 6.85 -1.65 13.13
N ASP A 41 5.87 -2.54 13.09
CA ASP A 41 4.84 -2.64 12.03
C ASP A 41 5.35 -2.92 10.61
N GLU A 42 6.62 -3.32 10.47
CA GLU A 42 7.17 -3.77 9.18
C GLU A 42 6.44 -5.03 8.68
N SER A 43 6.22 -5.13 7.37
CA SER A 43 5.59 -6.28 6.73
C SER A 43 6.43 -6.79 5.56
N ILE A 44 6.68 -8.10 5.52
CA ILE A 44 7.31 -8.76 4.37
C ILE A 44 6.27 -9.64 3.69
N LEU A 45 5.96 -9.33 2.44
CA LEU A 45 4.97 -10.04 1.63
C LEU A 45 5.68 -10.91 0.60
N ASP A 46 5.07 -12.03 0.20
CA ASP A 46 5.57 -12.79 -0.93
C ASP A 46 5.29 -12.07 -2.27
N ALA A 47 5.78 -12.63 -3.37
CA ALA A 47 5.64 -11.99 -4.69
C ALA A 47 4.19 -11.92 -5.20
N ALA A 48 3.33 -12.87 -4.82
CA ALA A 48 1.92 -12.87 -5.24
C ALA A 48 1.15 -11.81 -4.46
N GLU A 49 1.33 -11.79 -3.14
CA GLU A 49 0.67 -10.84 -2.28
C GLU A 49 1.16 -9.41 -2.52
N SER A 50 2.46 -9.21 -2.75
CA SER A 50 3.01 -7.90 -3.12
C SER A 50 2.31 -7.34 -4.35
N ARG A 51 2.08 -8.16 -5.38
CA ARG A 51 1.36 -7.74 -6.59
C ARG A 51 -0.10 -7.37 -6.30
N ARG A 52 -0.79 -8.15 -5.46
CA ARG A 52 -2.17 -7.87 -5.05
C ARG A 52 -2.26 -6.55 -4.30
N THR A 53 -1.45 -6.38 -3.27
CA THR A 53 -1.40 -5.16 -2.44
C THR A 53 -1.04 -3.93 -3.27
N MET A 54 -0.04 -4.02 -4.16
CA MET A 54 0.30 -2.92 -5.09
C MET A 54 -0.84 -2.57 -6.05
N SER A 55 -1.63 -3.57 -6.50
CA SER A 55 -2.79 -3.32 -7.35
C SER A 55 -3.88 -2.54 -6.61
N LEU A 56 -4.16 -2.88 -5.35
CA LEU A 56 -5.09 -2.15 -4.49
C LEU A 56 -4.64 -0.71 -4.25
N MET A 57 -3.36 -0.52 -3.92
CA MET A 57 -2.76 0.82 -3.75
C MET A 57 -2.88 1.64 -5.05
N LEU A 58 -2.56 1.05 -6.21
CA LEU A 58 -2.65 1.75 -7.49
C LEU A 58 -4.09 2.14 -7.84
N ALA A 59 -5.06 1.27 -7.56
CA ALA A 59 -6.47 1.57 -7.77
C ALA A 59 -6.92 2.75 -6.91
N PHE A 60 -6.57 2.74 -5.62
CA PHE A 60 -6.85 3.84 -4.71
C PHE A 60 -6.17 5.15 -5.14
N ASN A 61 -4.90 5.10 -5.53
CA ASN A 61 -4.17 6.28 -5.99
C ASN A 61 -4.80 6.91 -7.24
N LYS A 62 -5.30 6.09 -8.17
CA LYS A 62 -6.03 6.59 -9.35
C LYS A 62 -7.33 7.27 -8.95
N GLN A 63 -8.08 6.68 -8.01
CA GLN A 63 -9.31 7.26 -7.48
C GLN A 63 -9.04 8.63 -6.81
N VAL A 64 -8.06 8.71 -5.92
CA VAL A 64 -7.69 9.97 -5.25
C VAL A 64 -7.25 11.03 -6.26
N ASN A 65 -6.41 10.66 -7.23
CA ASN A 65 -5.94 11.60 -8.25
C ASN A 65 -7.09 12.13 -9.12
N ALA A 66 -8.03 11.28 -9.52
CA ALA A 66 -9.20 11.68 -10.31
C ALA A 66 -10.14 12.61 -9.54
N ALA A 67 -10.23 12.45 -8.21
CA ALA A 67 -11.01 13.34 -7.35
C ALA A 67 -10.35 14.73 -7.17
N MET A 68 -9.02 14.80 -7.17
CA MET A 68 -8.28 16.05 -6.98
C MET A 68 -8.09 16.86 -8.27
N VAL A 69 -7.82 16.20 -9.41
CA VAL A 69 -7.54 16.86 -10.68
C VAL A 69 -8.14 16.07 -11.83
N ASN A 70 -8.87 16.74 -12.72
CA ASN A 70 -9.42 16.10 -13.92
C ASN A 70 -8.29 15.65 -14.87
N PRO A 71 -8.13 14.33 -15.13
CA PRO A 71 -7.09 13.82 -16.04
C PRO A 71 -7.21 14.35 -17.47
N ASP A 72 -8.42 14.56 -17.98
CA ASP A 72 -8.66 15.05 -19.34
C ASP A 72 -8.18 16.50 -19.50
N PHE A 73 -8.33 17.30 -18.44
CA PHE A 73 -7.79 18.66 -18.41
C PHE A 73 -6.27 18.66 -18.54
N ILE A 74 -5.55 17.82 -17.77
CA ILE A 74 -4.09 17.69 -17.87
C ILE A 74 -3.68 17.25 -19.29
N ALA A 75 -4.38 16.26 -19.84
CA ALA A 75 -4.10 15.75 -21.19
C ALA A 75 -4.30 16.83 -22.26
N SER A 76 -5.30 17.71 -22.11
CA SER A 76 -5.55 18.82 -23.04
C SER A 76 -4.43 19.88 -23.01
N VAL A 77 -3.88 20.17 -21.83
CA VAL A 77 -2.79 21.14 -21.67
C VAL A 77 -1.48 20.61 -22.23
N ARG A 78 -1.15 19.32 -22.01
CA ARG A 78 0.10 18.70 -22.51
C ARG A 78 0.19 18.57 -24.03
N LYS A 79 -0.93 18.71 -24.75
CA LYS A 79 -0.97 18.64 -26.22
C LYS A 79 -0.66 19.98 -26.89
N LYS A 80 -0.59 21.08 -26.13
CA LYS A 80 -0.06 22.37 -26.60
C LYS A 80 1.46 22.38 -26.44
#